data_AF-A0A1C2EC96-F1
#
_entry.id   AF-A0A1C2EC96-F1
#
_cell.length_a   1.000
_cell.length_b   1.000
_cell.length_c   1.000
_cell.angle_alpha   90.00
_cell.angle_beta   90.00
_cell.angle_gamma   90.00
#
_symmetry.space_group_name_H-M   'P 1'
#
loop_
_entity.id
_entity.type
_entity.pdbx_description
1 polymer ?
#
loop_
_entity_poly.entity_id
_entity_poly.type
_entity_poly.pdbx_seq_one_letter_code
_entity_poly.pdbx_strand_id
1 'polypeptide(L)'
;MTLPEHVVEEARECAKLFRLGRDIEGALQMVELIDRSLPLMDGASVERQAEWGRVLSAILACQERQDWLGVADWLQVELVEIVSHV
;
A
#
# COMPACT_ATOMS: atom_id res chain seq x y z
N MET A 1 -6.11 -0.87 -18.42
CA MET A 1 -5.92 -0.56 -17.00
C MET A 1 -4.80 0.45 -16.90
N THR A 2 -5.03 1.59 -16.26
CA THR A 2 -4.00 2.61 -16.02
C THR A 2 -3.04 2.14 -14.92
N LEU A 3 -1.88 2.80 -14.78
CA LEU A 3 -0.94 2.47 -13.69
C LEU A 3 -1.59 2.61 -12.30
N PRO A 4 -2.35 3.68 -11.99
CA PRO A 4 -3.11 3.78 -10.73
C PRO A 4 -4.09 2.63 -10.50
N GLU A 5 -4.89 2.27 -11.51
CA GLU A 5 -5.86 1.16 -11.40
C GLU A 5 -5.17 -0.17 -11.08
N HIS A 6 -3.99 -0.41 -11.66
CA HIS A 6 -3.22 -1.62 -11.41
C HIS A 6 -2.69 -1.68 -9.98
N VAL A 7 -2.10 -0.58 -9.51
CA VAL A 7 -1.58 -0.47 -8.12
C VAL A 7 -2.72 -0.62 -7.10
N VAL A 8 -3.90 -0.07 -7.38
CA VAL A 8 -5.10 -0.24 -6.52
C VAL A 8 -5.51 -1.72 -6.42
N GLU A 9 -5.51 -2.44 -7.53
CA GLU A 9 -5.87 -3.87 -7.52
C GLU A 9 -4.81 -4.71 -6.81
N GLU A 10 -3.52 -4.44 -7.05
CA GLU A 10 -2.42 -5.10 -6.36
C GLU A 10 -2.46 -4.84 -4.84
N ALA A 11 -2.83 -3.63 -4.41
CA ALA A 11 -3.01 -3.30 -3.00
C ALA A 11 -4.13 -4.10 -2.35
N ARG A 12 -5.26 -4.28 -3.05
CA ARG A 12 -6.39 -5.08 -2.58
C ARG A 12 -6.05 -6.56 -2.46
N GLU A 13 -5.37 -7.13 -3.45
CA GLU A 13 -4.94 -8.53 -3.39
C GLU A 13 -3.86 -8.74 -2.32
N CYS A 14 -2.94 -7.79 -2.14
CA CYS A 14 -1.95 -7.83 -1.06
C CYS A 14 -2.63 -7.78 0.33
N ALA A 15 -3.61 -6.88 0.52
CA ALA A 15 -4.40 -6.81 1.75
C ALA A 15 -5.13 -8.13 2.04
N LYS A 16 -5.67 -8.78 1.01
CA LYS A 16 -6.34 -10.08 1.14
C LYS A 16 -5.37 -11.19 1.58
N LEU A 17 -4.12 -11.19 1.12
CA LEU A 17 -3.10 -12.14 1.62
C LEU A 17 -2.90 -11.99 3.13
N PHE A 18 -2.73 -10.76 3.62
CA PHE A 18 -2.58 -10.51 5.04
C PHE A 18 -3.83 -10.92 5.86
N ARG A 19 -5.03 -10.66 5.35
CA ARG A 19 -6.28 -11.12 6.01
C ARG A 19 -6.44 -12.64 6.05
N LEU A 20 -5.85 -13.35 5.09
CA LEU A 20 -5.81 -14.81 5.05
C LEU A 20 -4.66 -15.40 5.89
N GLY A 21 -3.88 -14.56 6.59
CA GLY A 21 -2.72 -15.01 7.36
C GLY A 21 -1.55 -15.48 6.50
N ARG A 22 -1.49 -15.06 5.22
CA ARG A 22 -0.39 -15.35 4.30
C ARG A 22 0.63 -14.21 4.33
N ASP A 23 1.11 -13.88 5.52
CA ASP A 23 1.98 -12.72 5.78
C ASP A 23 3.31 -12.76 5.02
N ILE A 24 3.91 -13.94 4.84
CA ILE A 24 5.13 -14.10 4.03
C ILE A 24 4.88 -13.68 2.58
N GLU A 25 3.79 -14.16 1.98
CA GLU A 25 3.44 -13.85 0.59
C GLU A 25 2.98 -12.40 0.45
N GLY A 26 2.20 -11.91 1.41
CA GLY A 26 1.77 -10.52 1.48
C GLY A 26 2.96 -9.58 1.55
N ALA A 27 3.96 -9.88 2.38
CA ALA A 27 5.18 -9.08 2.50
C ALA A 27 5.99 -9.04 1.19
N LEU A 28 6.13 -10.17 0.49
CA LEU A 28 6.80 -10.22 -0.80
C LEU A 28 6.06 -9.39 -1.86
N GLN A 29 4.74 -9.57 -1.96
CA GLN A 29 3.92 -8.80 -2.89
C GLN A 29 3.93 -7.30 -2.57
N MET A 30 3.98 -6.93 -1.28
CA MET A 30 3.99 -5.54 -0.86
C MET A 30 5.26 -4.79 -1.31
N VAL A 31 6.41 -5.47 -1.37
CA VAL A 31 7.64 -4.88 -1.92
C VAL A 31 7.44 -4.49 -3.38
N GLU A 32 6.85 -5.37 -4.19
CA GLU A 32 6.55 -5.08 -5.60
C GLU A 32 5.51 -3.97 -5.75
N LEU A 33 4.46 -3.98 -4.92
CA LEU A 33 3.42 -2.96 -4.90
C LEU A 33 4.01 -1.57 -4.62
N ILE A 34 4.86 -1.45 -3.59
CA ILE A 34 5.48 -0.17 -3.23
C ILE A 34 6.39 0.30 -4.36
N ASP A 35 7.24 -0.56 -4.92
CA ASP A 35 8.13 -0.20 -6.03
C ASP A 35 7.36 0.34 -7.25
N ARG A 36 6.26 -0.33 -7.63
CA ARG A 36 5.39 0.09 -8.74
C ARG A 36 4.64 1.39 -8.47
N SER A 37 4.40 1.72 -7.20
CA SER A 37 3.72 2.95 -6.82
C SER A 37 4.64 4.18 -6.77
N LEU A 38 5.96 4.01 -6.68
CA LEU A 38 6.90 5.13 -6.57
C LEU A 38 6.79 6.16 -7.73
N PRO A 39 6.69 5.75 -9.01
CA PRO A 39 6.57 6.71 -10.12
C PRO A 39 5.30 7.56 -10.08
N LEU A 40 4.25 7.10 -9.39
CA LEU A 40 3.03 7.89 -9.18
C LEU A 40 3.31 9.09 -8.27
N MET A 41 4.22 8.94 -7.31
CA MET A 41 4.53 10.00 -6.34
C MET A 41 5.47 11.07 -6.91
N ASP A 42 6.27 10.76 -7.96
CA ASP A 42 7.21 11.72 -8.56
C ASP A 42 6.52 12.95 -9.18
N GLY A 43 5.27 12.80 -9.64
CA GLY A 43 4.47 13.88 -10.20
C GLY A 43 3.42 14.48 -9.24
N ALA A 44 3.29 13.91 -8.04
CA ALA A 44 2.25 14.29 -7.08
C ALA A 44 2.61 15.59 -6.34
N SER A 45 1.60 16.24 -5.74
CA SER A 45 1.83 17.42 -4.90
C SER A 45 2.60 17.06 -3.62
N VAL A 46 3.22 18.07 -3.00
CA VAL A 46 3.97 17.91 -1.74
C VAL A 46 3.08 17.35 -0.63
N GLU A 47 1.83 17.79 -0.55
CA GLU A 47 0.84 17.31 0.42
C GLU A 47 0.58 15.82 0.23
N ARG A 48 0.49 15.37 -1.02
CA ARG A 48 0.23 13.96 -1.35
C ARG A 48 1.44 13.07 -1.09
N GLN A 49 2.64 13.55 -1.40
CA GLN A 49 3.89 12.87 -1.05
C GLN A 49 4.04 12.74 0.48
N ALA A 50 3.67 13.77 1.24
CA ALA A 50 3.70 13.73 2.70
C ALA A 50 2.68 12.72 3.27
N GLU A 51 1.49 12.65 2.70
CA GLU A 51 0.48 11.66 3.05
C GLU A 51 0.90 10.23 2.73
N TRP A 52 1.51 10.02 1.56
CA TRP A 52 2.14 8.76 1.18
C TRP A 52 3.17 8.30 2.21
N GLY A 53 4.09 9.19 2.61
CA GLY A 53 5.07 8.90 3.66
C GLY A 53 4.42 8.52 5.01
N ARG A 54 3.30 9.15 5.39
CA ARG A 54 2.54 8.79 6.60
C ARG A 54 1.94 7.39 6.50
N VAL A 55 1.34 7.02 5.37
CA VAL A 55 0.77 5.69 5.15
C VAL A 55 1.86 4.61 5.21
N LEU A 56 2.99 4.80 4.52
CA LEU A 56 4.10 3.85 4.57
C LEU A 56 4.64 3.66 6.00
N SER A 57 4.73 4.74 6.77
CA SER A 57 5.17 4.69 8.17
C SER A 57 4.17 3.91 9.04
N ALA A 58 2.88 4.07 8.81
CA ALA A 58 1.84 3.36 9.55
C ALA A 58 1.81 1.86 9.21
N ILE A 59 1.96 1.51 7.92
CA ILE A 59 2.12 0.12 7.48
C ILE A 59 3.33 -0.51 8.18
N LEU A 60 4.49 0.14 8.16
CA LEU A 60 5.69 -0.35 8.83
C LEU A 60 5.47 -0.59 10.33
N ALA A 61 4.81 0.35 11.03
CA ALA A 61 4.48 0.20 12.44
C ALA A 61 3.50 -0.96 12.73
N CYS A 62 2.62 -1.30 11.78
CA CYS A 62 1.82 -2.53 11.84
C CYS A 62 2.68 -3.78 11.65
N GLN A 63 3.61 -3.78 10.68
CA GLN A 63 4.51 -4.90 10.45
C GLN A 63 5.40 -5.22 11.66
N GLU A 64 5.99 -4.20 12.29
CA GLU A 64 6.85 -4.36 13.48
C GLU A 64 6.10 -4.99 14.66
N ARG A 65 4.79 -4.74 14.74
CA ARG A 65 3.88 -5.30 15.75
C ARG A 65 3.23 -6.62 15.34
N GLN A 66 3.55 -7.13 14.14
CA GLN A 66 2.87 -8.29 13.52
C GLN A 66 1.35 -8.11 13.41
N ASP A 67 0.90 -6.87 13.28
CA ASP A 67 -0.51 -6.50 13.10
C ASP A 67 -0.89 -6.59 11.62
N TRP A 68 -1.04 -7.81 11.12
CA TRP A 68 -1.33 -8.07 9.71
C TRP A 68 -2.70 -7.59 9.26
N LEU A 69 -3.69 -7.55 10.17
CA LEU A 69 -4.99 -6.95 9.87
C LEU A 69 -4.85 -5.43 9.71
N GLY A 70 -4.09 -4.77 10.58
CA GLY A 70 -3.76 -3.35 10.41
C GLY A 70 -3.05 -3.07 9.09
N VAL A 71 -2.07 -3.89 8.69
CA VAL A 71 -1.44 -3.77 7.36
C VAL A 71 -2.49 -3.85 6.24
N ALA A 72 -3.40 -4.83 6.31
CA ALA A 72 -4.43 -5.00 5.29
C ALA A 72 -5.39 -3.80 5.20
N ASP A 73 -5.72 -3.18 6.33
CA ASP A 73 -6.62 -2.02 6.37
C ASP A 73 -5.95 -0.80 5.71
N TRP A 74 -4.69 -0.50 6.07
CA TRP A 74 -3.92 0.59 5.44
C TRP A 74 -3.73 0.40 3.93
N LEU A 75 -3.50 -0.84 3.49
CA LEU A 75 -3.37 -1.16 2.06
C LEU A 75 -4.68 -1.00 1.31
N GLN A 76 -5.82 -1.35 1.92
CA GLN A 76 -7.11 -1.35 1.22
C GLN A 76 -7.82 0.00 1.23
N VAL A 77 -7.56 0.84 2.23
CA VAL A 77 -8.25 2.13 2.41
C VAL A 77 -7.33 3.27 2.03
N GLU A 78 -6.33 3.60 2.85
CA GLU A 78 -5.56 4.82 2.69
C GLU A 78 -4.59 4.75 1.51
N LEU A 79 -3.92 3.61 1.27
CA LEU A 79 -3.06 3.46 0.09
C LEU A 79 -3.87 3.59 -1.21
N VAL A 80 -5.04 2.95 -1.25
CA VAL A 80 -5.94 3.00 -2.41
C VAL A 80 -6.49 4.41 -2.62
N GLU A 81 -6.88 5.09 -1.55
CA GLU A 81 -7.32 6.50 -1.62
C GLU A 81 -6.20 7.36 -2.21
N ILE A 82 -4.96 7.16 -1.74
CA ILE A 82 -3.79 7.88 -2.24
C ILE A 82 -3.66 7.74 -3.74
N VAL A 83 -3.47 6.51 -4.18
CA VAL A 83 -3.17 6.13 -5.56
C VAL A 83 -4.32 6.49 -6.52
N SER A 84 -5.57 6.39 -6.09
CA SER A 84 -6.74 6.66 -6.95
C SER A 84 -6.90 8.13 -7.34
N HIS A 85 -6.21 9.04 -6.65
CA HIS A 85 -6.32 10.48 -6.85
C HIS A 85 -4.96 11.15 -7.10
N VAL A 86 -4.03 10.41 -7.70
CA VAL A 86 -2.75 10.92 -8.21
C VAL A 86 -2.90 11.39 -9.64
#